data_AF-A0A2E3N1R8-F1
#
_entry.id   AF-A0A2E3N1R8-F1
#
_cell.length_a   1.000
_cell.length_b   1.000
_cell.length_c   1.000
_cell.angle_alpha   90.00
_cell.angle_beta   90.00
_cell.angle_gamma   90.00
#
_symmetry.space_group_name_H-M   'P 1'
#
loop_
_entity.id
_entity.type
_entity.pdbx_description
1 polymer ?
#
loop_
_entity_poly.entity_id
_entity_poly.type
_entity_poly.pdbx_seq_one_letter_code
_entity_poly.pdbx_strand_id
1 'polypeptide(L)'
;MKSILLIILIGFTFFLNSQINLDQNNVSATITDLGFFFNNPFTDNHGYEVPIGSGSHTIYSSVIWFGGLDINGQIMLAAQDLYGINDDLWSGPLTVDSAVAVTPNPLLQSIWSITKSEIDSHIVNYNQPAYIVPASIMNWPAHGDISLGLSYYLAPFVDVNNDGYYNPLDGDYPCIKGDRAIYKIMNDKYDIHGSGGLPLGIEVHFMFYQFNSNNYLDNTTFIDVDIFNRSSEPIYDFKTSFVCDSDIGNPFDDYFGCDSSRNNMYCYNGDDFDENYSGILGYGNNPPSSGIVSLSHDLESVIGFGNFPTGVFEIWNIMNGFLPDGSIIYNNFGQPTSFYYSGNPNNLGSWSEMTALNSPGDRRIIMTITEDTLEYQGHEKYTFAVLYDRSGTTAIENVNGLLAISDSVQSFFNSNLIDVCPFLTMELDDMNMNKFLIYPNPCNGSFNLNIEFNKEYNLIISDLSGRVVYKSLNLTQEEIVVNPKIPSGIYIVNIHTKGVVYKKRLVVE
;
A
#
# COMPACT_ATOMS: atom_id res chain seq x y z
N MET A 1 57.87 -2.71 -33.21
CA MET A 1 56.47 -2.25 -33.17
C MET A 1 55.58 -3.42 -32.77
N LYS A 2 55.18 -3.50 -31.50
CA LYS A 2 54.11 -4.41 -31.05
C LYS A 2 52.96 -3.51 -30.62
N SER A 3 51.87 -3.53 -31.38
CA SER A 3 50.64 -2.82 -31.01
C SER A 3 49.97 -3.57 -29.87
N ILE A 4 49.72 -2.87 -28.76
CA ILE A 4 48.88 -3.33 -27.66
C ILE A 4 47.46 -2.89 -28.00
N LEU A 5 46.57 -3.86 -28.20
CA LEU A 5 45.14 -3.64 -28.38
C LEU A 5 44.52 -3.46 -26.99
N LEU A 6 44.11 -2.24 -26.66
CA LEU A 6 43.38 -1.94 -25.43
C LEU A 6 41.89 -2.24 -25.70
N ILE A 7 41.38 -3.33 -25.13
CA ILE A 7 39.94 -3.64 -25.16
C ILE A 7 39.30 -2.87 -24.00
N ILE A 8 38.53 -1.83 -24.32
CA ILE A 8 37.67 -1.14 -23.36
C ILE A 8 36.41 -2.00 -23.22
N LEU A 9 36.29 -2.69 -22.07
CA LEU A 9 35.07 -3.38 -21.70
C LEU A 9 34.09 -2.33 -21.15
N ILE A 10 33.17 -1.85 -22.00
CA ILE A 10 32.03 -1.06 -21.57
C ILE A 10 31.04 -2.04 -20.95
N GLY A 11 31.03 -2.14 -19.62
CA GLY A 11 29.99 -2.86 -18.89
C GLY A 11 28.69 -2.07 -19.00
N PHE A 12 27.77 -2.51 -19.85
CA PHE A 12 26.37 -2.14 -19.72
C PHE A 12 25.82 -2.91 -18.52
N THR A 13 25.50 -2.22 -17.43
CA THR A 13 24.62 -2.76 -16.39
C THR A 13 23.21 -2.77 -16.95
N PHE A 14 22.77 -3.93 -17.44
CA PHE A 14 21.34 -4.18 -17.62
C PHE A 14 20.74 -4.28 -16.22
N PHE A 15 19.80 -3.40 -15.88
CA PHE A 15 18.89 -3.69 -14.77
C PHE A 15 18.05 -4.90 -15.20
N LEU A 16 18.28 -6.04 -14.56
CA LEU A 16 17.38 -7.18 -14.70
C LEU A 16 16.18 -6.89 -13.81
N ASN A 17 15.01 -6.72 -14.40
CA ASN A 17 13.75 -6.70 -13.66
C ASN A 17 13.67 -7.99 -12.82
N SER A 18 13.31 -7.86 -11.55
CA SER A 18 13.13 -8.99 -10.66
C SER A 18 11.66 -9.37 -10.56
N GLN A 19 11.41 -10.66 -10.42
CA GLN A 19 10.07 -11.22 -10.26
C GLN A 19 10.10 -12.37 -9.25
N ILE A 20 8.98 -12.57 -8.57
CA ILE A 20 8.76 -13.72 -7.70
C ILE A 20 7.27 -14.09 -7.68
N ASN A 21 6.96 -15.38 -7.52
CA ASN A 21 5.60 -15.82 -7.26
C ASN A 21 5.37 -15.92 -5.74
N LEU A 22 4.25 -15.37 -5.28
CA LEU A 22 3.68 -15.61 -3.98
C LEU A 22 2.68 -16.77 -4.11
N ASP A 23 3.12 -17.94 -3.66
CA ASP A 23 2.47 -19.25 -3.85
C ASP A 23 2.39 -20.05 -2.54
N GLN A 24 1.95 -19.40 -1.46
CA GLN A 24 1.85 -19.99 -0.12
C GLN A 24 0.54 -20.72 0.14
N ASN A 25 -0.52 -20.36 -0.58
CA ASN A 25 -1.84 -20.97 -0.50
C ASN A 25 -2.27 -21.48 -1.89
N ASN A 26 -3.57 -21.64 -2.14
CA ASN A 26 -4.09 -22.12 -3.42
C ASN A 26 -4.03 -21.07 -4.56
N VAL A 27 -3.35 -19.96 -4.35
CA VAL A 27 -3.10 -18.90 -5.33
C VAL A 27 -1.61 -18.84 -5.68
N SER A 28 -1.28 -18.70 -6.97
CA SER A 28 0.04 -18.20 -7.40
C SER A 28 -0.08 -16.78 -7.94
N ALA A 29 0.53 -15.82 -7.27
CA ALA A 29 0.51 -14.41 -7.64
C ALA A 29 1.91 -13.90 -8.04
N THR A 30 2.08 -13.48 -9.29
CA THR A 30 3.31 -12.91 -9.83
C THR A 30 3.49 -11.48 -9.33
N ILE A 31 4.58 -11.24 -8.61
CA ILE A 31 4.99 -9.91 -8.12
C ILE A 31 6.30 -9.51 -8.80
N THR A 32 6.34 -8.28 -9.31
CA THR A 32 7.52 -7.72 -9.97
C THR A 32 8.03 -6.49 -9.21
N ASP A 33 9.24 -6.05 -9.54
CA ASP A 33 9.82 -4.80 -9.08
C ASP A 33 9.47 -3.57 -9.95
N LEU A 34 8.50 -3.76 -10.84
CA LEU A 34 7.84 -2.71 -11.62
C LEU A 34 6.58 -2.25 -10.87
N GLY A 35 5.95 -1.17 -11.35
CA GLY A 35 4.76 -0.59 -10.71
C GLY A 35 3.45 -1.34 -10.97
N PHE A 36 3.51 -2.52 -11.58
CA PHE A 36 2.38 -3.44 -11.74
C PHE A 36 2.66 -4.80 -11.12
N PHE A 37 1.60 -5.56 -10.91
CA PHE A 37 1.63 -6.92 -10.38
C PHE A 37 0.57 -7.77 -11.07
N PHE A 38 0.60 -9.08 -10.82
CA PHE A 38 -0.30 -10.07 -11.43
C PHE A 38 -0.15 -10.23 -12.94
N ASN A 39 1.01 -9.84 -13.49
CA ASN A 39 1.39 -10.07 -14.88
C ASN A 39 2.86 -10.52 -14.95
N ASN A 40 3.19 -11.37 -15.92
CA ASN A 40 4.56 -11.74 -16.21
C ASN A 40 5.13 -10.86 -17.35
N PRO A 41 5.98 -9.85 -17.04
CA PRO A 41 6.51 -8.91 -18.03
C PRO A 41 7.40 -9.55 -19.09
N PHE A 42 7.93 -10.75 -18.84
CA PHE A 42 8.85 -11.42 -19.75
C PHE A 42 8.13 -12.24 -20.82
N THR A 43 6.89 -12.64 -20.54
CA THR A 43 6.08 -13.45 -21.44
C THR A 43 4.79 -12.77 -21.87
N ASP A 44 4.47 -11.60 -21.31
CA ASP A 44 3.22 -10.88 -21.53
C ASP A 44 2.00 -11.77 -21.28
N ASN A 45 2.01 -12.45 -20.12
CA ASN A 45 0.98 -13.41 -19.71
C ASN A 45 0.43 -13.07 -18.33
N HIS A 46 -0.77 -13.58 -18.05
CA HIS A 46 -1.43 -13.55 -16.75
C HIS A 46 -0.52 -14.00 -15.61
N GLY A 47 -0.73 -13.40 -14.43
CA GLY A 47 0.08 -13.68 -13.24
C GLY A 47 -0.72 -13.92 -11.97
N TYR A 48 -2.05 -14.05 -12.01
CA TYR A 48 -2.86 -14.43 -10.85
C TYR A 48 -3.65 -15.71 -11.09
N GLU A 49 -3.04 -16.85 -10.74
CA GLU A 49 -3.54 -18.20 -11.01
C GLU A 49 -4.28 -18.77 -9.79
N VAL A 50 -5.54 -19.19 -9.97
CA VAL A 50 -6.36 -19.82 -8.91
C VAL A 50 -7.31 -20.86 -9.50
N PRO A 51 -7.23 -22.15 -9.16
CA PRO A 51 -6.25 -22.78 -8.28
C PRO A 51 -4.85 -22.78 -8.90
N ILE A 52 -3.83 -22.69 -8.04
CA ILE A 52 -2.43 -22.86 -8.44
C ILE A 52 -2.20 -24.18 -9.20
N GLY A 53 -1.46 -24.13 -10.31
CA GLY A 53 -1.18 -25.26 -11.19
C GLY A 53 -2.33 -25.68 -12.12
N SER A 54 -3.44 -24.94 -12.17
CA SER A 54 -4.54 -25.19 -13.11
C SER A 54 -4.26 -24.67 -14.53
N GLY A 55 -3.43 -23.65 -14.66
CA GLY A 55 -3.20 -22.87 -15.87
C GLY A 55 -4.27 -21.82 -16.18
N SER A 56 -5.33 -21.73 -15.37
CA SER A 56 -6.37 -20.69 -15.48
C SER A 56 -6.12 -19.56 -14.49
N HIS A 57 -6.41 -18.33 -14.92
CA HIS A 57 -6.12 -17.11 -14.17
C HIS A 57 -7.39 -16.31 -13.96
N THR A 58 -7.44 -15.43 -12.96
CA THR A 58 -8.58 -14.52 -12.78
C THR A 58 -8.23 -13.05 -13.01
N ILE A 59 -6.93 -12.72 -13.12
CA ILE A 59 -6.44 -11.36 -13.35
C ILE A 59 -5.30 -11.43 -14.36
N TYR A 60 -5.36 -10.60 -15.39
CA TYR A 60 -4.29 -10.41 -16.36
C TYR A 60 -3.16 -9.54 -15.83
N SER A 61 -3.52 -8.42 -15.19
CA SER A 61 -2.60 -7.46 -14.58
C SER A 61 -3.33 -6.54 -13.60
N SER A 62 -2.59 -5.91 -12.69
CA SER A 62 -3.11 -4.89 -11.78
C SER A 62 -2.05 -3.85 -11.44
N VAL A 63 -2.52 -2.62 -11.19
CA VAL A 63 -1.71 -1.47 -10.75
C VAL A 63 -2.47 -0.72 -9.65
N ILE A 64 -1.73 0.08 -8.87
CA ILE A 64 -2.34 1.08 -7.99
C ILE A 64 -1.91 2.45 -8.46
N TRP A 65 -2.88 3.29 -8.79
CA TRP A 65 -2.65 4.67 -9.17
C TRP A 65 -2.74 5.59 -7.96
N PHE A 66 -1.95 6.66 -8.00
CA PHE A 66 -1.93 7.71 -7.01
C PHE A 66 -2.16 9.05 -7.69
N GLY A 67 -2.99 9.90 -7.10
CA GLY A 67 -3.34 11.18 -7.67
C GLY A 67 -3.65 12.20 -6.60
N GLY A 68 -3.49 13.48 -6.94
CA GLY A 68 -3.89 14.58 -6.07
C GLY A 68 -3.66 15.92 -6.72
N LEU A 69 -3.82 16.97 -5.92
CA LEU A 69 -3.69 18.35 -6.33
C LEU A 69 -2.58 19.04 -5.51
N ASP A 70 -1.78 19.85 -6.19
CA ASP A 70 -0.89 20.79 -5.51
C ASP A 70 -1.68 21.98 -4.91
N ILE A 71 -0.98 22.89 -4.21
CA ILE A 71 -1.57 24.10 -3.62
C ILE A 71 -2.23 25.05 -4.64
N ASN A 72 -1.89 24.93 -5.92
CA ASN A 72 -2.45 25.73 -7.02
C ASN A 72 -3.60 25.01 -7.74
N GLY A 73 -3.97 23.80 -7.32
CA GLY A 73 -4.97 22.97 -7.97
C GLY A 73 -4.47 22.28 -9.25
N GLN A 74 -3.15 22.14 -9.42
CA GLN A 74 -2.56 21.38 -10.52
C GLN A 74 -2.58 19.89 -10.21
N ILE A 75 -3.03 19.09 -11.18
CA ILE A 75 -3.08 17.63 -11.09
C ILE A 75 -1.67 17.04 -11.05
N MET A 76 -1.44 16.18 -10.06
CA MET A 76 -0.26 15.34 -9.87
C MET A 76 -0.72 13.88 -9.94
N LEU A 77 -0.02 13.02 -10.68
CA LEU A 77 -0.45 11.64 -10.96
C LEU A 77 0.75 10.71 -11.11
N ALA A 78 0.67 9.55 -10.47
CA ALA A 78 1.43 8.35 -10.77
C ALA A 78 0.41 7.26 -11.17
N ALA A 79 0.19 7.10 -12.47
CA ALA A 79 -0.89 6.33 -13.05
C ALA A 79 -0.41 5.51 -14.26
N GLN A 80 0.58 4.65 -14.02
CA GLN A 80 1.16 3.82 -15.06
C GLN A 80 0.20 2.80 -15.65
N ASP A 81 0.54 2.34 -16.86
CA ASP A 81 -0.22 1.28 -17.51
C ASP A 81 0.00 -0.12 -16.90
N LEU A 82 -0.92 -1.00 -17.27
CA LEU A 82 -0.99 -2.40 -16.84
C LEU A 82 0.08 -3.29 -17.52
N TYR A 83 0.88 -2.75 -18.44
CA TYR A 83 1.72 -3.52 -19.37
C TYR A 83 3.22 -3.14 -19.30
N GLY A 84 3.60 -2.21 -18.43
CA GLY A 84 4.99 -1.78 -18.26
C GLY A 84 5.56 -1.02 -19.46
N ILE A 85 4.72 -0.31 -20.22
CA ILE A 85 5.19 0.54 -21.34
C ILE A 85 5.42 1.97 -20.84
N ASN A 86 4.56 2.45 -19.95
CA ASN A 86 4.55 3.81 -19.43
C ASN A 86 4.67 3.79 -17.90
N ASP A 87 5.88 3.57 -17.38
CA ASP A 87 6.13 3.50 -15.94
C ASP A 87 6.03 4.88 -15.27
N ASP A 88 5.44 4.88 -14.07
CA ASP A 88 5.35 6.02 -13.15
C ASP A 88 5.87 5.66 -11.75
N LEU A 89 6.16 4.37 -11.49
CA LEU A 89 6.74 3.91 -10.23
C LEU A 89 8.02 3.12 -10.48
N TRP A 90 9.05 3.44 -9.71
CA TRP A 90 10.37 2.81 -9.80
C TRP A 90 10.80 2.25 -8.46
N SER A 91 11.59 1.19 -8.50
CA SER A 91 12.11 0.53 -7.31
C SER A 91 13.07 1.43 -6.50
N GLY A 92 12.90 1.39 -5.19
CA GLY A 92 13.77 2.06 -4.20
C GLY A 92 13.08 3.19 -3.45
N PRO A 93 13.66 3.61 -2.32
CA PRO A 93 13.13 4.71 -1.50
C PRO A 93 13.51 6.08 -2.06
N LEU A 94 12.82 7.11 -1.58
CA LEU A 94 13.19 8.51 -1.75
C LEU A 94 13.92 9.05 -0.52
N THR A 95 14.67 10.12 -0.71
CA THR A 95 15.17 10.91 0.41
C THR A 95 14.01 11.59 1.15
N VAL A 96 14.14 11.64 2.47
CA VAL A 96 13.27 12.43 3.36
C VAL A 96 13.38 13.91 2.99
N ASP A 97 12.27 14.65 3.13
CA ASP A 97 12.09 16.09 2.88
C ASP A 97 12.29 16.63 1.44
N SER A 98 12.94 15.89 0.56
CA SER A 98 13.28 16.35 -0.79
C SER A 98 12.74 15.46 -1.90
N ALA A 99 12.21 14.29 -1.54
CA ALA A 99 11.68 13.30 -2.46
C ALA A 99 12.65 12.96 -3.60
N VAL A 100 13.96 12.85 -3.36
CA VAL A 100 14.93 12.57 -4.42
C VAL A 100 15.21 11.07 -4.47
N ALA A 101 15.09 10.45 -5.64
CA ALA A 101 15.49 9.08 -5.84
C ALA A 101 17.01 8.94 -5.77
N VAL A 102 17.51 7.96 -5.00
CA VAL A 102 18.94 7.68 -4.87
C VAL A 102 19.36 6.65 -5.91
N THR A 103 20.34 7.00 -6.75
CA THR A 103 20.76 6.18 -7.90
C THR A 103 22.26 5.84 -7.84
N PRO A 104 22.66 4.56 -7.98
CA PRO A 104 21.80 3.37 -8.11
C PRO A 104 21.01 3.09 -6.82
N ASN A 105 19.95 2.27 -6.91
CA ASN A 105 19.10 1.91 -5.76
C ASN A 105 19.98 1.46 -4.57
N PRO A 106 19.95 2.19 -3.43
CA PRO A 106 20.86 1.97 -2.31
C PRO A 106 20.60 0.65 -1.58
N LEU A 107 19.42 0.03 -1.76
CA LEU A 107 19.06 -1.24 -1.12
C LEU A 107 19.66 -2.46 -1.83
N LEU A 108 20.24 -2.29 -3.02
CA LEU A 108 20.88 -3.36 -3.84
C LEU A 108 19.96 -4.52 -4.24
N GLN A 109 18.69 -4.49 -3.81
CA GLN A 109 17.62 -5.44 -4.03
C GLN A 109 16.30 -4.65 -4.08
N SER A 110 15.30 -5.18 -4.78
CA SER A 110 13.99 -4.53 -4.98
C SER A 110 12.80 -5.35 -4.46
N ILE A 111 12.98 -6.66 -4.25
CA ILE A 111 11.93 -7.56 -3.74
C ILE A 111 12.50 -8.41 -2.61
N TRP A 112 11.83 -8.46 -1.46
CA TRP A 112 12.17 -9.35 -0.34
C TRP A 112 11.06 -10.37 -0.12
N SER A 113 11.42 -11.64 -0.03
CA SER A 113 10.50 -12.73 0.25
C SER A 113 10.89 -13.44 1.53
N ILE A 114 9.90 -13.74 2.35
CA ILE A 114 10.10 -14.42 3.61
C ILE A 114 8.89 -15.24 4.01
N THR A 115 9.13 -16.38 4.63
CA THR A 115 8.10 -17.23 5.23
C THR A 115 8.10 -17.10 6.75
N LYS A 116 6.92 -17.25 7.35
CA LYS A 116 6.76 -17.37 8.79
C LYS A 116 7.58 -18.55 9.34
N SER A 117 7.71 -19.64 8.59
CA SER A 117 8.51 -20.79 9.00
C SER A 117 10.00 -20.48 9.11
N GLU A 118 10.56 -19.62 8.25
CA GLU A 118 11.95 -19.16 8.38
C GLU A 118 12.13 -18.32 9.65
N ILE A 119 11.18 -17.43 9.93
CA ILE A 119 11.16 -16.59 11.12
C ILE A 119 11.06 -17.46 12.39
N ASP A 120 10.11 -18.39 12.45
CA ASP A 120 9.92 -19.29 13.60
C ASP A 120 11.18 -20.12 13.85
N SER A 121 11.83 -20.59 12.78
CA SER A 121 13.12 -21.31 12.88
C SER A 121 14.23 -20.40 13.41
N HIS A 122 14.28 -19.15 12.97
CA HIS A 122 15.26 -18.17 13.45
C HIS A 122 15.10 -17.86 14.93
N ILE A 123 13.88 -17.56 15.38
CA ILE A 123 13.55 -17.24 16.78
C ILE A 123 14.06 -18.33 17.73
N VAL A 124 13.95 -19.61 17.35
CA VAL A 124 14.37 -20.74 18.20
C VAL A 124 15.87 -21.01 18.13
N ASN A 125 16.53 -20.70 17.01
CA ASN A 125 17.89 -21.18 16.73
C ASN A 125 18.97 -20.09 16.65
N TYR A 126 18.65 -18.80 16.66
CA TYR A 126 19.62 -17.71 16.43
C TYR A 126 20.85 -17.77 17.35
N ASN A 127 20.68 -18.26 18.59
CA ASN A 127 21.74 -18.38 19.60
C ASN A 127 22.48 -19.72 19.58
N GLN A 128 22.13 -20.66 18.68
CA GLN A 128 22.75 -21.97 18.61
C GLN A 128 24.10 -21.92 17.88
N PRO A 129 25.13 -22.61 18.38
CA PRO A 129 26.40 -22.73 17.66
C PRO A 129 26.19 -23.28 16.24
N ALA A 130 26.82 -22.64 15.25
CA ALA A 130 26.75 -23.00 13.83
C ALA A 130 25.39 -22.80 13.12
N TYR A 131 24.40 -22.16 13.76
CA TYR A 131 23.23 -21.65 13.04
C TYR A 131 23.65 -20.55 12.04
N ILE A 132 23.04 -20.57 10.86
CA ILE A 132 23.28 -19.59 9.80
C ILE A 132 21.96 -18.86 9.56
N VAL A 133 21.99 -17.54 9.73
CA VAL A 133 20.82 -16.69 9.47
C VAL A 133 20.45 -16.80 7.98
N PRO A 134 19.17 -17.11 7.65
CA PRO A 134 18.68 -17.10 6.27
C PRO A 134 18.89 -15.74 5.59
N ALA A 135 19.18 -15.73 4.29
CA ALA A 135 19.38 -14.49 3.55
C ALA A 135 18.15 -13.57 3.55
N SER A 136 16.95 -14.15 3.58
CA SER A 136 15.64 -13.46 3.70
C SER A 136 15.53 -12.62 4.98
N ILE A 137 16.14 -13.07 6.07
CA ILE A 137 16.21 -12.37 7.36
C ILE A 137 17.42 -11.44 7.36
N MET A 138 18.61 -11.94 6.98
CA MET A 138 19.85 -11.16 7.02
C MET A 138 19.79 -9.87 6.18
N ASN A 139 19.13 -9.92 5.03
CA ASN A 139 19.08 -8.82 4.06
C ASN A 139 17.75 -8.05 4.09
N TRP A 140 16.92 -8.24 5.13
CA TRP A 140 15.67 -7.49 5.26
C TRP A 140 15.94 -5.98 5.31
N PRO A 141 15.19 -5.14 4.59
CA PRO A 141 15.52 -3.73 4.43
C PRO A 141 14.94 -2.91 5.59
N ALA A 142 15.20 -3.33 6.84
CA ALA A 142 14.68 -2.65 8.02
C ALA A 142 15.12 -1.18 8.09
N HIS A 143 16.35 -0.88 7.63
CA HIS A 143 16.94 0.44 7.75
C HIS A 143 17.45 1.02 6.43
N GLY A 144 17.22 2.32 6.24
CA GLY A 144 17.86 3.13 5.21
C GLY A 144 19.15 3.79 5.70
N ASP A 145 20.05 4.11 4.76
CA ASP A 145 21.26 4.87 5.04
C ASP A 145 20.92 6.37 5.22
N ILE A 146 20.92 6.82 6.47
CA ILE A 146 20.65 8.21 6.85
C ILE A 146 21.67 9.20 6.25
N SER A 147 22.88 8.75 5.90
CA SER A 147 23.89 9.61 5.27
C SER A 147 23.54 9.94 3.81
N LEU A 148 22.67 9.12 3.20
CA LEU A 148 22.07 9.37 1.89
C LEU A 148 20.74 10.11 2.00
N GLY A 149 20.28 10.45 3.21
CA GLY A 149 19.02 11.15 3.44
C GLY A 149 17.78 10.24 3.42
N LEU A 150 17.95 8.92 3.55
CA LEU A 150 16.83 7.97 3.59
C LEU A 150 16.19 7.89 4.96
N SER A 151 14.95 7.40 5.03
CA SER A 151 14.30 7.06 6.31
C SER A 151 15.12 6.00 7.05
N TYR A 152 15.28 6.19 8.37
CA TYR A 152 15.95 5.19 9.19
C TYR A 152 15.13 3.90 9.30
N TYR A 153 13.80 3.96 9.23
CA TYR A 153 12.93 2.80 9.22
C TYR A 153 12.29 2.66 7.84
N LEU A 154 12.62 1.57 7.15
CA LEU A 154 12.18 1.28 5.78
C LEU A 154 11.32 0.02 5.68
N ALA A 155 11.42 -0.89 6.63
CA ALA A 155 10.56 -2.06 6.69
C ALA A 155 10.32 -2.49 8.15
N PRO A 156 9.14 -3.03 8.46
CA PRO A 156 8.81 -3.42 9.83
C PRO A 156 9.64 -4.63 10.28
N PHE A 157 10.09 -4.61 11.53
CA PHE A 157 10.85 -5.70 12.16
C PHE A 157 10.52 -5.78 13.65
N VAL A 158 10.82 -6.94 14.24
CA VAL A 158 10.77 -7.13 15.69
C VAL A 158 12.18 -6.98 16.24
N ASP A 159 12.37 -5.93 17.03
CA ASP A 159 13.57 -5.68 17.83
C ASP A 159 13.47 -6.47 19.14
N VAL A 160 14.23 -7.55 19.26
CA VAL A 160 14.18 -8.45 20.40
C VAL A 160 14.89 -7.86 21.62
N ASN A 161 15.96 -7.08 21.39
CA ASN A 161 16.80 -6.56 22.47
C ASN A 161 16.42 -5.11 22.88
N ASN A 162 15.52 -4.46 22.13
CA ASN A 162 15.04 -3.08 22.29
C ASN A 162 16.12 -2.00 22.18
N ASP A 163 17.13 -2.19 21.33
CA ASP A 163 18.18 -1.19 21.07
C ASP A 163 17.87 -0.23 19.89
N GLY A 164 16.80 -0.52 19.14
CA GLY A 164 16.33 0.26 18.00
C GLY A 164 17.03 -0.07 16.67
N TYR A 165 17.90 -1.08 16.64
CA TYR A 165 18.69 -1.46 15.48
C TYR A 165 18.45 -2.91 15.09
N TYR A 166 18.09 -3.14 13.82
CA TYR A 166 17.88 -4.47 13.28
C TYR A 166 19.20 -5.24 13.16
N ASN A 167 19.41 -6.18 14.07
CA ASN A 167 20.52 -7.13 14.06
C ASN A 167 20.03 -8.59 14.21
N PRO A 168 19.92 -9.34 13.12
CA PRO A 168 19.55 -10.76 13.17
C PRO A 168 20.48 -11.66 13.99
N LEU A 169 21.73 -11.25 14.24
CA LEU A 169 22.64 -12.03 15.10
C LEU A 169 22.27 -11.91 16.59
N ASP A 170 21.56 -10.84 16.97
CA ASP A 170 21.03 -10.65 18.32
C ASP A 170 19.60 -11.19 18.46
N GLY A 171 19.04 -11.75 17.38
CA GLY A 171 17.76 -12.45 17.34
C GLY A 171 16.63 -11.67 16.70
N ASP A 172 16.89 -10.48 16.15
CA ASP A 172 15.87 -9.69 15.46
C ASP A 172 15.40 -10.35 14.16
N TYR A 173 14.15 -10.09 13.79
CA TYR A 173 13.57 -10.70 12.58
C TYR A 173 12.52 -9.79 11.93
N PRO A 174 12.24 -10.00 10.63
CA PRO A 174 11.21 -9.24 9.92
C PRO A 174 9.84 -9.41 10.56
N CYS A 175 9.08 -8.33 10.66
CA CYS A 175 7.69 -8.41 11.08
C CYS A 175 6.82 -8.49 9.83
N ILE A 176 6.16 -9.63 9.63
CA ILE A 176 5.29 -9.86 8.47
C ILE A 176 3.89 -10.28 8.89
N LYS A 177 2.93 -10.10 7.98
CA LYS A 177 1.60 -10.72 8.03
C LYS A 177 1.60 -11.97 7.14
N GLY A 178 0.70 -12.91 7.42
CA GLY A 178 0.61 -14.17 6.66
C GLY A 178 1.65 -15.23 7.02
N ASP A 179 1.57 -16.36 6.34
CA ASP A 179 2.57 -17.44 6.41
C ASP A 179 3.72 -17.24 5.41
N ARG A 180 3.51 -16.38 4.41
CA ARG A 180 4.53 -15.85 3.50
C ARG A 180 4.17 -14.44 3.09
N ALA A 181 5.20 -13.60 3.00
CA ALA A 181 5.08 -12.24 2.53
C ALA A 181 6.13 -11.90 1.47
N ILE A 182 5.74 -11.05 0.53
CA ILE A 182 6.62 -10.36 -0.42
C ILE A 182 6.56 -8.87 -0.10
N TYR A 183 7.72 -8.25 0.06
CA TYR A 183 7.86 -6.83 0.35
C TYR A 183 8.60 -6.12 -0.78
N LYS A 184 8.17 -4.92 -1.15
CA LYS A 184 8.89 -4.03 -2.07
C LYS A 184 8.69 -2.56 -1.72
N ILE A 185 9.69 -1.74 -2.03
CA ILE A 185 9.67 -0.28 -1.85
C ILE A 185 9.79 0.36 -3.23
N MET A 186 8.90 1.30 -3.53
CA MET A 186 8.81 2.01 -4.79
C MET A 186 8.67 3.52 -4.57
N ASN A 187 8.85 4.30 -5.63
CA ASN A 187 8.65 5.74 -5.63
C ASN A 187 8.24 6.27 -7.01
N ASP A 188 7.68 7.48 -7.05
CA ASP A 188 7.25 8.14 -8.27
C ASP A 188 8.17 9.30 -8.72
N LYS A 189 9.44 9.33 -8.33
CA LYS A 189 10.30 10.49 -8.65
C LYS A 189 11.69 10.14 -9.17
N TYR A 190 11.80 8.99 -9.82
CA TYR A 190 13.04 8.55 -10.44
C TYR A 190 13.20 9.05 -11.88
N ASP A 191 12.17 8.96 -12.73
CA ASP A 191 12.19 9.44 -14.11
C ASP A 191 10.89 10.17 -14.48
N ILE A 192 10.75 10.57 -15.74
CA ILE A 192 9.54 11.19 -16.29
C ILE A 192 8.41 10.15 -16.32
N HIS A 193 7.24 10.55 -15.83
CA HIS A 193 6.04 9.73 -15.83
C HIS A 193 5.56 9.44 -17.25
N GLY A 194 5.40 8.16 -17.57
CA GLY A 194 4.82 7.71 -18.83
C GLY A 194 3.35 8.10 -18.99
N SER A 195 2.61 8.27 -17.88
CA SER A 195 1.24 8.80 -17.90
C SER A 195 1.14 10.28 -18.35
N GLY A 196 2.27 10.99 -18.35
CA GLY A 196 2.33 12.43 -18.56
C GLY A 196 1.94 13.27 -17.33
N GLY A 197 1.66 12.62 -16.19
CA GLY A 197 1.40 13.27 -14.91
C GLY A 197 2.61 14.00 -14.34
N LEU A 198 2.37 14.96 -13.44
CA LEU A 198 3.42 15.48 -12.58
C LEU A 198 3.65 14.52 -11.40
N PRO A 199 4.91 14.26 -11.01
CA PRO A 199 5.20 13.40 -9.88
C PRO A 199 4.72 14.04 -8.57
N LEU A 200 4.09 13.23 -7.72
CA LEU A 200 3.63 13.56 -6.38
C LEU A 200 4.82 13.70 -5.41
N GLY A 201 5.87 12.91 -5.60
CA GLY A 201 6.98 12.81 -4.64
C GLY A 201 6.64 11.87 -3.48
N ILE A 202 5.99 10.75 -3.81
CA ILE A 202 5.60 9.71 -2.86
C ILE A 202 6.55 8.53 -2.91
N GLU A 203 6.73 7.90 -1.75
CA GLU A 203 7.37 6.61 -1.59
C GLU A 203 6.29 5.62 -1.15
N VAL A 204 6.22 4.45 -1.78
CA VAL A 204 5.17 3.46 -1.58
C VAL A 204 5.77 2.12 -1.21
N HIS A 205 5.37 1.57 -0.08
CA HIS A 205 5.82 0.28 0.42
C HIS A 205 4.67 -0.71 0.27
N PHE A 206 4.93 -1.82 -0.40
CA PHE A 206 3.93 -2.87 -0.61
C PHE A 206 4.30 -4.11 0.21
N MET A 207 3.32 -4.70 0.88
CA MET A 207 3.42 -6.04 1.45
C MET A 207 2.29 -6.92 0.92
N PHE A 208 2.65 -7.89 0.09
CA PHE A 208 1.75 -8.93 -0.39
C PHE A 208 1.87 -10.14 0.53
N TYR A 209 0.77 -10.70 1.02
CA TYR A 209 0.83 -11.84 1.92
C TYR A 209 -0.34 -12.81 1.76
N GLN A 210 -0.07 -14.06 2.12
CA GLN A 210 -1.00 -15.18 2.03
C GLN A 210 -0.95 -16.02 3.30
N PHE A 211 -2.08 -16.62 3.67
CA PHE A 211 -2.19 -17.57 4.77
C PHE A 211 -2.43 -18.97 4.21
N ASN A 212 -1.68 -19.94 4.70
CA ASN A 212 -1.92 -21.34 4.40
C ASN A 212 -3.07 -21.82 5.31
N SER A 213 -4.20 -22.15 4.71
CA SER A 213 -5.40 -22.50 5.48
C SER A 213 -6.22 -23.59 4.78
N ASN A 214 -7.36 -23.97 5.35
CA ASN A 214 -8.32 -24.87 4.69
C ASN A 214 -9.69 -24.19 4.51
N ASN A 215 -9.73 -22.85 4.49
CA ASN A 215 -10.95 -22.06 4.35
C ASN A 215 -10.76 -20.98 3.27
N TYR A 216 -11.60 -19.95 3.28
CA TYR A 216 -11.55 -18.85 2.30
C TYR A 216 -10.19 -18.13 2.21
N LEU A 217 -9.40 -18.12 3.29
CA LEU A 217 -8.06 -17.52 3.28
C LEU A 217 -7.09 -18.27 2.37
N ASP A 218 -7.36 -19.55 2.07
CA ASP A 218 -6.53 -20.35 1.18
C ASP A 218 -6.62 -19.89 -0.29
N ASN A 219 -7.66 -19.12 -0.63
CA ASN A 219 -7.82 -18.51 -1.96
C ASN A 219 -7.72 -16.97 -1.93
N THR A 220 -7.19 -16.40 -0.83
CA THR A 220 -7.12 -14.95 -0.64
C THR A 220 -5.67 -14.47 -0.69
N THR A 221 -5.41 -13.39 -1.43
CA THR A 221 -4.13 -12.65 -1.37
C THR A 221 -4.40 -11.27 -0.78
N PHE A 222 -3.66 -10.89 0.26
CA PHE A 222 -3.75 -9.58 0.89
C PHE A 222 -2.64 -8.66 0.40
N ILE A 223 -2.91 -7.35 0.37
CA ILE A 223 -1.99 -6.32 -0.09
C ILE A 223 -2.09 -5.14 0.87
N ASP A 224 -1.04 -4.91 1.66
CA ASP A 224 -0.85 -3.65 2.39
C ASP A 224 -0.06 -2.67 1.51
N VAL A 225 -0.49 -1.41 1.49
CA VAL A 225 0.09 -0.30 0.73
C VAL A 225 0.30 0.86 1.70
N ASP A 226 1.54 1.07 2.11
CA ASP A 226 1.95 2.19 2.96
C ASP A 226 2.53 3.31 2.07
N ILE A 227 1.93 4.50 2.11
CA ILE A 227 2.27 5.64 1.25
C ILE A 227 2.84 6.76 2.09
N PHE A 228 4.02 7.23 1.74
CA PHE A 228 4.71 8.32 2.41
C PHE A 228 4.83 9.51 1.48
N ASN A 229 4.34 10.68 1.93
CA ASN A 229 4.60 11.93 1.22
C ASN A 229 6.02 12.42 1.55
N ARG A 230 6.97 12.13 0.66
CA ARG A 230 8.36 12.57 0.80
C ARG A 230 8.61 13.96 0.20
N SER A 231 7.60 14.56 -0.43
CA SER A 231 7.68 15.89 -1.03
C SER A 231 7.81 16.97 0.06
N SER A 232 7.90 18.24 -0.34
CA SER A 232 8.01 19.39 0.59
C SER A 232 6.67 20.06 0.90
N GLU A 233 5.56 19.56 0.35
CA GLU A 233 4.24 20.20 0.43
C GLU A 233 3.15 19.13 0.65
N PRO A 234 1.99 19.49 1.23
CA PRO A 234 0.82 18.62 1.26
C PRO A 234 0.28 18.35 -0.14
N ILE A 235 -0.32 17.17 -0.33
CA ILE A 235 -1.06 16.79 -1.54
C ILE A 235 -2.54 16.78 -1.18
N TYR A 236 -3.33 17.62 -1.83
CA TYR A 236 -4.76 17.76 -1.56
C TYR A 236 -5.59 16.82 -2.42
N ASP A 237 -6.79 16.45 -1.95
CA ASP A 237 -7.71 15.58 -2.66
C ASP A 237 -7.02 14.29 -3.15
N PHE A 238 -6.28 13.69 -2.22
CA PHE A 238 -5.39 12.57 -2.49
C PHE A 238 -6.20 11.31 -2.76
N LYS A 239 -5.86 10.61 -3.85
CA LYS A 239 -6.59 9.44 -4.33
C LYS A 239 -5.65 8.27 -4.47
N THR A 240 -6.09 7.13 -3.94
CA THR A 240 -5.47 5.83 -4.15
C THR A 240 -6.48 4.95 -4.88
N SER A 241 -6.12 4.49 -6.07
CA SER A 241 -7.02 3.72 -6.91
C SER A 241 -6.45 2.37 -7.31
N PHE A 242 -7.13 1.28 -6.96
CA PHE A 242 -6.76 -0.06 -7.40
C PHE A 242 -7.38 -0.31 -8.77
N VAL A 243 -6.53 -0.54 -9.78
CA VAL A 243 -6.93 -0.81 -11.16
C VAL A 243 -6.63 -2.26 -11.49
N CYS A 244 -7.62 -2.96 -12.02
CA CYS A 244 -7.52 -4.38 -12.36
C CYS A 244 -7.95 -4.59 -13.82
N ASP A 245 -7.11 -5.31 -14.57
CA ASP A 245 -7.49 -5.95 -15.83
C ASP A 245 -7.90 -7.39 -15.51
N SER A 246 -9.20 -7.61 -15.41
CA SER A 246 -9.75 -8.90 -15.01
C SER A 246 -9.93 -9.78 -16.23
N ASP A 247 -9.41 -10.99 -16.12
CA ASP A 247 -9.52 -12.05 -17.12
C ASP A 247 -9.89 -13.34 -16.38
N ILE A 248 -11.18 -13.63 -16.22
CA ILE A 248 -11.60 -14.92 -15.63
C ILE A 248 -11.54 -15.97 -16.73
N GLY A 249 -10.35 -16.53 -16.90
CA GLY A 249 -10.06 -17.44 -18.00
C GLY A 249 -10.09 -16.69 -19.33
N ASN A 250 -11.14 -16.87 -20.12
CA ASN A 250 -11.30 -16.11 -21.36
C ASN A 250 -11.70 -14.65 -21.07
N PRO A 251 -10.92 -13.67 -21.57
CA PRO A 251 -11.24 -12.27 -21.31
C PRO A 251 -12.51 -11.81 -22.01
N PHE A 252 -13.00 -12.49 -23.04
CA PHE A 252 -14.08 -11.98 -23.91
C PHE A 252 -15.50 -12.31 -23.44
N ASP A 253 -15.65 -12.94 -22.29
CA ASP A 253 -16.94 -13.32 -21.72
C ASP A 253 -17.12 -12.86 -20.27
N ASP A 254 -16.39 -11.83 -19.84
CA ASP A 254 -16.53 -11.28 -18.50
C ASP A 254 -17.57 -10.15 -18.38
N TYR A 255 -18.25 -10.13 -17.23
CA TYR A 255 -18.97 -8.99 -16.68
C TYR A 255 -18.29 -8.48 -15.43
N PHE A 256 -18.61 -7.25 -15.04
CA PHE A 256 -18.19 -6.69 -13.76
C PHE A 256 -19.33 -6.05 -12.97
N GLY A 257 -19.05 -5.81 -11.69
CA GLY A 257 -19.90 -5.03 -10.81
C GLY A 257 -19.20 -4.63 -9.52
N CYS A 258 -19.97 -4.01 -8.63
CA CYS A 258 -19.50 -3.66 -7.30
C CYS A 258 -20.58 -3.86 -6.24
N ASP A 259 -20.15 -3.91 -4.99
CA ASP A 259 -20.99 -3.75 -3.82
C ASP A 259 -20.35 -2.69 -2.93
N SER A 260 -20.82 -1.44 -3.07
CA SER A 260 -20.27 -0.31 -2.33
C SER A 260 -20.53 -0.41 -0.82
N SER A 261 -21.50 -1.20 -0.37
CA SER A 261 -21.72 -1.44 1.06
C SER A 261 -20.67 -2.36 1.69
N ARG A 262 -19.92 -3.08 0.84
CA ARG A 262 -18.82 -3.98 1.22
C ARG A 262 -17.46 -3.50 0.73
N ASN A 263 -17.37 -2.32 0.14
CA ASN A 263 -16.13 -1.79 -0.45
C ASN A 263 -15.49 -2.76 -1.46
N ASN A 264 -16.31 -3.39 -2.30
CA ASN A 264 -15.90 -4.51 -3.15
C ASN A 264 -16.20 -4.23 -4.63
N MET A 265 -15.25 -4.56 -5.53
CA MET A 265 -15.46 -4.69 -6.97
C MET A 265 -15.19 -6.13 -7.41
N TYR A 266 -15.95 -6.64 -8.37
CA TYR A 266 -15.86 -8.04 -8.77
C TYR A 266 -16.16 -8.26 -10.25
N CYS A 267 -15.68 -9.39 -10.76
CA CYS A 267 -15.95 -9.94 -12.08
C CYS A 267 -16.56 -11.33 -11.99
N TYR A 268 -17.27 -11.71 -13.06
CA TYR A 268 -17.90 -13.01 -13.25
C TYR A 268 -18.21 -13.20 -14.74
N ASN A 269 -18.14 -14.44 -15.25
CA ASN A 269 -18.47 -14.70 -16.65
C ASN A 269 -19.96 -14.45 -16.95
N GLY A 270 -20.23 -14.09 -18.20
CA GLY A 270 -21.57 -13.79 -18.71
C GLY A 270 -22.44 -15.02 -18.95
N ASP A 271 -21.86 -16.21 -18.92
CA ASP A 271 -22.56 -17.48 -18.89
C ASP A 271 -21.86 -18.52 -18.00
N ASP A 272 -22.38 -19.76 -17.99
CA ASP A 272 -21.91 -20.82 -17.11
C ASP A 272 -20.75 -21.66 -17.72
N PHE A 273 -20.18 -21.27 -18.86
CA PHE A 273 -19.09 -21.99 -19.50
C PHE A 273 -18.01 -21.06 -20.06
N ASP A 274 -16.90 -20.97 -19.33
CA ASP A 274 -15.73 -20.20 -19.76
C ASP A 274 -14.87 -20.99 -20.76
N GLU A 275 -14.85 -20.55 -22.02
CA GLU A 275 -14.10 -21.19 -23.09
C GLU A 275 -12.58 -20.96 -23.03
N ASN A 276 -11.81 -21.77 -23.75
CA ASN A 276 -10.41 -21.41 -24.01
C ASN A 276 -10.34 -20.33 -25.10
N TYR A 277 -9.41 -19.39 -24.96
CA TYR A 277 -9.17 -18.36 -25.97
C TYR A 277 -7.68 -18.18 -26.27
N SER A 278 -7.27 -18.32 -27.53
CA SER A 278 -5.91 -18.00 -28.01
C SER A 278 -4.74 -18.55 -27.18
N GLY A 279 -4.90 -19.73 -26.57
CA GLY A 279 -3.87 -20.35 -25.71
C GLY A 279 -4.07 -20.10 -24.21
N ILE A 280 -4.99 -19.22 -23.85
CA ILE A 280 -5.49 -18.98 -22.49
C ILE A 280 -6.53 -20.06 -22.17
N LEU A 281 -6.42 -20.66 -20.99
CA LEU A 281 -7.35 -21.68 -20.52
C LEU A 281 -8.52 -21.04 -19.77
N GLY A 282 -9.73 -21.27 -20.27
CA GLY A 282 -10.95 -20.99 -19.54
C GLY A 282 -11.16 -21.99 -18.40
N TYR A 283 -11.96 -21.62 -17.42
CA TYR A 283 -12.38 -22.44 -16.29
C TYR A 283 -13.39 -23.53 -16.68
N GLY A 284 -13.99 -23.46 -17.87
CA GLY A 284 -15.04 -24.37 -18.32
C GLY A 284 -16.33 -24.18 -17.53
N ASN A 285 -17.04 -25.28 -17.23
CA ASN A 285 -18.34 -25.20 -16.54
C ASN A 285 -18.23 -24.56 -15.15
N ASN A 286 -19.21 -23.74 -14.78
CA ASN A 286 -19.29 -23.04 -13.50
C ASN A 286 -18.02 -22.21 -13.24
N PRO A 287 -17.71 -21.21 -14.08
CA PRO A 287 -16.53 -20.38 -13.88
C PRO A 287 -16.64 -19.56 -12.57
N PRO A 288 -15.50 -19.25 -11.94
CA PRO A 288 -15.49 -18.56 -10.65
C PRO A 288 -15.95 -17.10 -10.77
N SER A 289 -16.20 -16.49 -9.62
CA SER A 289 -16.17 -15.03 -9.48
C SER A 289 -14.87 -14.63 -8.78
N SER A 290 -14.28 -13.52 -9.21
CA SER A 290 -13.08 -12.93 -8.62
C SER A 290 -13.37 -11.48 -8.25
N GLY A 291 -12.76 -10.98 -7.18
CA GLY A 291 -12.95 -9.58 -6.80
C GLY A 291 -11.89 -9.04 -5.88
N ILE A 292 -11.92 -7.74 -5.70
CA ILE A 292 -11.02 -7.00 -4.83
C ILE A 292 -11.88 -6.25 -3.81
N VAL A 293 -11.46 -6.28 -2.55
CA VAL A 293 -12.11 -5.56 -1.46
C VAL A 293 -11.12 -4.61 -0.78
N SER A 294 -11.53 -3.38 -0.51
CA SER A 294 -10.83 -2.49 0.41
C SER A 294 -11.25 -2.84 1.84
N LEU A 295 -10.28 -3.22 2.67
CA LEU A 295 -10.51 -3.66 4.05
C LEU A 295 -10.34 -2.54 5.06
N SER A 296 -9.57 -1.51 4.71
CA SER A 296 -9.19 -0.40 5.59
C SER A 296 -10.04 0.86 5.42
N HIS A 297 -10.59 1.09 4.22
CA HIS A 297 -11.20 2.37 3.83
C HIS A 297 -12.46 2.18 3.01
N ASP A 298 -13.37 3.14 3.10
CA ASP A 298 -14.56 3.19 2.26
C ASP A 298 -14.22 3.66 0.85
N LEU A 299 -14.94 3.13 -0.14
CA LEU A 299 -14.74 3.51 -1.54
C LEU A 299 -15.50 4.81 -1.87
N GLU A 300 -14.87 5.66 -2.67
CA GLU A 300 -15.50 6.85 -3.28
C GLU A 300 -16.19 6.50 -4.61
N SER A 301 -15.57 5.60 -5.38
CA SER A 301 -16.07 5.21 -6.69
C SER A 301 -15.63 3.81 -7.09
N VAL A 302 -16.43 3.15 -7.92
CA VAL A 302 -16.03 1.99 -8.72
C VAL A 302 -16.54 2.17 -10.13
N ILE A 303 -15.64 2.25 -11.12
CA ILE A 303 -16.03 2.40 -12.52
C ILE A 303 -15.29 1.41 -13.41
N GLY A 304 -15.89 1.09 -14.57
CA GLY A 304 -15.22 0.35 -15.63
C GLY A 304 -14.83 1.28 -16.78
N PHE A 305 -13.75 0.96 -17.47
CA PHE A 305 -13.32 1.66 -18.67
C PHE A 305 -12.87 0.67 -19.75
N GLY A 306 -13.00 1.07 -21.01
CA GLY A 306 -12.62 0.23 -22.15
C GLY A 306 -11.11 0.28 -22.39
N ASN A 307 -10.69 1.12 -23.33
CA ASN A 307 -9.27 1.36 -23.57
C ASN A 307 -8.63 2.07 -22.37
N PHE A 308 -7.37 1.74 -22.11
CA PHE A 308 -6.57 2.41 -21.09
C PHE A 308 -6.49 3.93 -21.39
N PRO A 309 -6.78 4.81 -20.40
CA PRO A 309 -6.73 6.26 -20.60
C PRO A 309 -5.30 6.72 -20.86
N THR A 310 -5.13 7.75 -21.70
CA THR A 310 -3.79 8.24 -22.09
C THR A 310 -3.55 9.70 -21.71
N GLY A 311 -4.61 10.44 -21.35
CA GLY A 311 -4.51 11.83 -20.91
C GLY A 311 -4.61 11.98 -19.39
N VAL A 312 -3.80 12.88 -18.81
CA VAL A 312 -3.86 13.29 -17.40
C VAL A 312 -5.29 13.62 -16.93
N PHE A 313 -6.07 14.34 -17.75
CA PHE A 313 -7.45 14.67 -17.42
C PHE A 313 -8.40 13.46 -17.48
N GLU A 314 -8.20 12.54 -18.42
CA GLU A 314 -9.00 11.32 -18.52
C GLU A 314 -8.78 10.44 -17.28
N ILE A 315 -7.51 10.25 -16.90
CA ILE A 315 -7.10 9.52 -15.70
C ILE A 315 -7.71 10.17 -14.46
N TRP A 316 -7.53 11.49 -14.31
CA TRP A 316 -8.09 12.22 -13.17
C TRP A 316 -9.62 12.10 -13.10
N ASN A 317 -10.33 12.23 -14.21
CA ASN A 317 -11.79 12.06 -14.26
C ASN A 317 -12.20 10.66 -13.81
N ILE A 318 -11.52 9.63 -14.31
CA ILE A 318 -11.75 8.22 -13.93
C ILE A 318 -11.53 8.01 -12.43
N MET A 319 -10.43 8.54 -11.87
CA MET A 319 -10.16 8.45 -10.43
C MET A 319 -11.22 9.18 -9.60
N ASN A 320 -11.87 10.23 -10.14
CA ASN A 320 -13.00 10.93 -9.52
C ASN A 320 -14.37 10.26 -9.76
N GLY A 321 -14.41 9.04 -10.31
CA GLY A 321 -15.65 8.32 -10.58
C GLY A 321 -16.47 8.91 -11.72
N PHE A 322 -15.84 9.58 -12.68
CA PHE A 322 -16.47 10.07 -13.91
C PHE A 322 -16.04 9.24 -15.13
N LEU A 323 -16.79 9.38 -16.23
CA LEU A 323 -16.33 8.89 -17.52
C LEU A 323 -15.05 9.63 -17.96
N PRO A 324 -14.24 9.07 -18.89
CA PRO A 324 -12.98 9.70 -19.31
C PRO A 324 -13.14 11.15 -19.80
N ASP A 325 -14.27 11.48 -20.41
CA ASP A 325 -14.62 12.83 -20.87
C ASP A 325 -15.13 13.78 -19.77
N GLY A 326 -15.18 13.32 -18.52
CA GLY A 326 -15.65 14.03 -17.34
C GLY A 326 -17.17 13.99 -17.15
N SER A 327 -17.90 13.21 -17.97
CA SER A 327 -19.34 13.10 -17.82
C SER A 327 -19.75 12.21 -16.63
N ILE A 328 -20.89 12.56 -16.04
CA ILE A 328 -21.48 11.84 -14.91
C ILE A 328 -22.08 10.51 -15.39
N ILE A 329 -21.88 9.46 -14.60
CA ILE A 329 -22.49 8.15 -14.83
C ILE A 329 -23.91 8.14 -14.25
N TYR A 330 -24.84 7.51 -14.96
CA TYR A 330 -26.21 7.33 -14.52
C TYR A 330 -26.55 5.84 -14.43
N ASN A 331 -27.23 5.44 -13.36
CA ASN A 331 -27.77 4.09 -13.23
C ASN A 331 -28.97 3.85 -14.16
N ASN A 332 -29.46 2.61 -14.21
CA ASN A 332 -30.65 2.25 -15.00
C ASN A 332 -31.96 2.95 -14.57
N PHE A 333 -31.95 3.69 -13.46
CA PHE A 333 -33.06 4.54 -13.00
C PHE A 333 -32.86 6.02 -13.34
N GLY A 334 -31.79 6.37 -14.06
CA GLY A 334 -31.47 7.75 -14.44
C GLY A 334 -30.91 8.59 -13.28
N GLN A 335 -30.37 7.97 -12.23
CA GLN A 335 -29.78 8.66 -11.09
C GLN A 335 -28.25 8.71 -11.25
N PRO A 336 -27.62 9.88 -11.00
CA PRO A 336 -26.17 10.00 -10.90
C PRO A 336 -25.57 9.00 -9.91
N THR A 337 -24.43 8.41 -10.25
CA THR A 337 -23.70 7.45 -9.41
C THR A 337 -22.21 7.45 -9.76
N SER A 338 -21.35 7.12 -8.80
CA SER A 338 -19.93 6.83 -9.00
C SER A 338 -19.62 5.32 -8.91
N PHE A 339 -20.66 4.49 -8.74
CA PHE A 339 -20.55 3.04 -8.58
C PHE A 339 -21.28 2.34 -9.71
N TYR A 340 -20.52 1.81 -10.68
CA TYR A 340 -21.03 1.02 -11.80
C TYR A 340 -21.61 -0.30 -11.31
N TYR A 341 -22.81 -0.64 -11.80
CA TYR A 341 -23.40 -1.97 -11.61
C TYR A 341 -23.40 -2.42 -10.14
N SER A 342 -23.81 -1.52 -9.25
CA SER A 342 -23.80 -1.73 -7.79
C SER A 342 -24.88 -2.69 -7.27
N GLY A 343 -25.71 -3.22 -8.16
CA GLY A 343 -26.72 -4.23 -7.85
C GLY A 343 -26.17 -5.65 -7.95
N ASN A 344 -26.58 -6.52 -7.03
CA ASN A 344 -26.21 -7.93 -7.08
C ASN A 344 -26.84 -8.62 -8.30
N PRO A 345 -26.04 -9.22 -9.22
CA PRO A 345 -26.55 -9.79 -10.46
C PRO A 345 -27.54 -10.95 -10.26
N ASN A 346 -27.51 -11.64 -9.11
CA ASN A 346 -28.49 -12.67 -8.73
C ASN A 346 -29.91 -12.11 -8.50
N ASN A 347 -30.05 -10.78 -8.39
CA ASN A 347 -31.34 -10.11 -8.31
C ASN A 347 -31.65 -9.39 -9.64
N LEU A 348 -32.55 -9.98 -10.43
CA LEU A 348 -33.00 -9.45 -11.73
C LEU A 348 -33.62 -8.04 -11.67
N GLY A 349 -34.04 -7.58 -10.48
CA GLY A 349 -34.56 -6.23 -10.27
C GLY A 349 -33.50 -5.18 -9.91
N SER A 350 -32.25 -5.60 -9.71
CA SER A 350 -31.14 -4.72 -9.37
C SER A 350 -30.37 -4.25 -10.61
N TRP A 351 -29.52 -3.23 -10.47
CA TRP A 351 -28.70 -2.75 -11.58
C TRP A 351 -27.33 -3.44 -11.60
N SER A 352 -27.24 -4.49 -12.40
CA SER A 352 -26.00 -5.18 -12.77
C SER A 352 -25.70 -5.02 -14.27
N GLU A 353 -24.46 -5.31 -14.70
CA GLU A 353 -24.10 -5.27 -16.12
C GLU A 353 -24.99 -6.17 -16.98
N MET A 354 -25.27 -7.39 -16.50
CA MET A 354 -26.19 -8.33 -17.12
C MET A 354 -27.60 -7.71 -17.31
N THR A 355 -28.17 -7.10 -16.27
CA THR A 355 -29.50 -6.48 -16.36
C THR A 355 -29.52 -5.21 -17.21
N ALA A 356 -28.36 -4.60 -17.45
CA ALA A 356 -28.20 -3.49 -18.39
C ALA A 356 -28.11 -3.96 -19.86
N LEU A 357 -28.11 -5.28 -20.11
CA LEU A 357 -28.07 -5.90 -21.44
C LEU A 357 -26.79 -5.55 -22.23
N ASN A 358 -25.69 -5.36 -21.52
CA ASN A 358 -24.39 -5.20 -22.16
C ASN A 358 -23.85 -6.56 -22.61
N SER A 359 -23.04 -6.55 -23.67
CA SER A 359 -22.28 -7.73 -24.07
C SER A 359 -21.14 -7.95 -23.10
N PRO A 360 -20.90 -9.18 -22.62
CA PRO A 360 -19.70 -9.47 -21.84
C PRO A 360 -18.44 -9.30 -22.71
N GLY A 361 -17.28 -9.18 -22.09
CA GLY A 361 -16.02 -8.91 -22.75
C GLY A 361 -14.91 -8.55 -21.78
N ASP A 362 -13.77 -8.12 -22.31
CA ASP A 362 -12.60 -7.74 -21.51
C ASP A 362 -12.97 -6.57 -20.57
N ARG A 363 -12.68 -6.71 -19.26
CA ARG A 363 -13.07 -5.76 -18.22
C ARG A 363 -11.87 -5.19 -17.47
N ARG A 364 -11.71 -3.88 -17.63
CA ARG A 364 -10.85 -3.05 -16.77
C ARG A 364 -11.68 -2.24 -15.81
N ILE A 365 -11.36 -2.36 -14.53
CA ILE A 365 -12.14 -1.79 -13.43
C ILE A 365 -11.20 -1.08 -12.48
N ILE A 366 -11.68 0.02 -11.94
CA ILE A 366 -10.98 0.80 -10.94
C ILE A 366 -11.90 1.02 -9.75
N MET A 367 -11.36 0.83 -8.54
CA MET A 367 -11.94 1.36 -7.31
C MET A 367 -11.06 2.50 -6.79
N THR A 368 -11.65 3.57 -6.27
CA THR A 368 -10.92 4.70 -5.72
C THR A 368 -11.30 4.93 -4.26
N ILE A 369 -10.30 5.22 -3.45
CA ILE A 369 -10.40 5.77 -2.10
C ILE A 369 -9.85 7.21 -2.16
N THR A 370 -10.50 8.13 -1.45
CA THR A 370 -10.11 9.54 -1.41
C THR A 370 -9.86 9.98 0.03
N GLU A 371 -8.75 10.69 0.23
CA GLU A 371 -8.43 11.41 1.46
C GLU A 371 -8.41 12.91 1.18
N ASP A 372 -8.84 13.71 2.15
CA ASP A 372 -8.85 15.17 1.99
C ASP A 372 -7.45 15.72 1.71
N THR A 373 -6.43 15.20 2.39
CA THR A 373 -5.05 15.65 2.27
C THR A 373 -4.09 14.56 2.72
N LEU A 374 -3.07 14.29 1.90
CA LEU A 374 -1.87 13.59 2.33
C LEU A 374 -0.85 14.64 2.76
N GLU A 375 -0.70 14.80 4.08
CA GLU A 375 0.10 15.86 4.70
C GLU A 375 1.59 15.78 4.31
N TYR A 376 2.31 16.89 4.45
CA TYR A 376 3.78 16.90 4.25
C TYR A 376 4.45 15.97 5.28
N GLN A 377 5.30 15.06 4.78
CA GLN A 377 5.87 13.94 5.55
C GLN A 377 4.84 12.96 6.10
N GLY A 378 3.57 13.12 5.71
CA GLY A 378 2.43 12.27 6.05
C GLY A 378 2.59 10.83 5.61
N HIS A 379 1.87 9.95 6.30
CA HIS A 379 1.75 8.53 6.01
C HIS A 379 0.29 8.11 5.97
N GLU A 380 -0.08 7.38 4.92
CA GLU A 380 -1.39 6.72 4.81
C GLU A 380 -1.21 5.24 4.51
N LYS A 381 -2.11 4.42 5.06
CA LYS A 381 -2.05 2.95 4.92
C LYS A 381 -3.35 2.38 4.39
N TYR A 382 -3.26 1.63 3.29
CA TYR A 382 -4.39 0.93 2.69
C TYR A 382 -4.17 -0.58 2.76
N THR A 383 -5.22 -1.35 3.05
CA THR A 383 -5.20 -2.81 2.97
C THR A 383 -6.31 -3.30 2.05
N PHE A 384 -5.92 -4.07 1.03
CA PHE A 384 -6.82 -4.73 0.08
C PHE A 384 -6.73 -6.25 0.23
N ALA A 385 -7.76 -6.95 -0.25
CA ALA A 385 -7.71 -8.39 -0.48
C ALA A 385 -8.29 -8.76 -1.85
N VAL A 386 -7.61 -9.65 -2.55
CA VAL A 386 -8.06 -10.31 -3.77
C VAL A 386 -8.73 -11.63 -3.40
N LEU A 387 -9.97 -11.79 -3.84
CA LEU A 387 -10.90 -12.83 -3.44
C LEU A 387 -11.27 -13.71 -4.63
N TYR A 388 -11.63 -14.96 -4.33
CA TYR A 388 -12.05 -15.95 -5.31
C TYR A 388 -13.19 -16.79 -4.73
N ASP A 389 -14.24 -17.04 -5.52
CA ASP A 389 -15.26 -18.03 -5.20
C ASP A 389 -15.64 -18.87 -6.42
N ARG A 390 -15.79 -20.17 -6.19
CA ARG A 390 -16.34 -21.12 -7.17
C ARG A 390 -17.25 -22.16 -6.48
N SER A 391 -17.87 -21.76 -5.37
CA SER A 391 -18.58 -22.70 -4.48
C SER A 391 -20.06 -22.89 -4.87
N GLY A 392 -20.60 -22.00 -5.71
CA GLY A 392 -21.93 -22.09 -6.31
C GLY A 392 -22.00 -23.08 -7.48
N THR A 393 -23.14 -23.06 -8.18
CA THR A 393 -23.39 -23.96 -9.33
C THR A 393 -23.42 -23.25 -10.67
N THR A 394 -23.41 -21.92 -10.66
CA THR A 394 -23.44 -21.03 -11.84
C THR A 394 -22.48 -19.86 -11.63
N ALA A 395 -22.04 -19.23 -12.71
CA ALA A 395 -21.14 -18.07 -12.67
C ALA A 395 -21.72 -16.94 -11.80
N ILE A 396 -23.03 -16.71 -11.93
CA ILE A 396 -23.74 -15.67 -11.18
C ILE A 396 -23.88 -16.02 -9.69
N GLU A 397 -24.13 -17.29 -9.34
CA GLU A 397 -24.21 -17.71 -7.95
C GLU A 397 -22.87 -17.56 -7.21
N ASN A 398 -21.75 -17.73 -7.90
CA ASN A 398 -20.41 -17.53 -7.33
C ASN A 398 -20.19 -16.08 -6.87
N VAL A 399 -20.92 -15.10 -7.42
CA VAL A 399 -20.91 -13.72 -6.89
C VAL A 399 -21.43 -13.66 -5.46
N ASN A 400 -22.48 -14.42 -5.10
CA ASN A 400 -22.97 -14.44 -3.71
C ASN A 400 -21.95 -15.06 -2.76
N GLY A 401 -21.24 -16.11 -3.21
CA GLY A 401 -20.16 -16.73 -2.45
C GLY A 401 -19.00 -15.76 -2.22
N LEU A 402 -18.60 -15.04 -3.26
CA LEU A 402 -17.57 -14.00 -3.20
C LEU A 402 -17.92 -12.89 -2.19
N LEU A 403 -19.17 -12.39 -2.21
CA LEU A 403 -19.63 -11.36 -1.26
C LEU A 403 -19.66 -11.88 0.19
N ALA A 404 -20.00 -13.16 0.40
CA ALA A 404 -19.94 -13.78 1.73
C ALA A 404 -18.49 -14.00 2.22
N ILE A 405 -17.57 -14.30 1.31
CA ILE A 405 -16.13 -14.35 1.59
C ILE A 405 -15.62 -12.96 1.94
N SER A 406 -16.06 -11.92 1.24
CA SER A 406 -15.72 -10.51 1.54
C SER A 406 -16.10 -10.14 2.98
N ASP A 407 -17.30 -10.49 3.45
CA ASP A 407 -17.73 -10.28 4.85
C ASP A 407 -16.82 -11.03 5.85
N SER A 408 -16.40 -12.25 5.48
CA SER A 408 -15.54 -13.10 6.32
C SER A 408 -14.09 -12.60 6.38
N VAL A 409 -13.55 -12.11 5.26
CA VAL A 409 -12.22 -11.51 5.16
C VAL A 409 -12.18 -10.18 5.90
N GLN A 410 -13.21 -9.33 5.78
CA GLN A 410 -13.33 -8.10 6.58
C GLN A 410 -13.32 -8.40 8.08
N SER A 411 -14.09 -9.40 8.51
CA SER A 411 -14.11 -9.82 9.92
C SER A 411 -12.76 -10.34 10.39
N PHE A 412 -12.04 -11.08 9.54
CA PHE A 412 -10.69 -11.56 9.83
C PHE A 412 -9.69 -10.40 9.95
N PHE A 413 -9.70 -9.46 9.02
CA PHE A 413 -8.86 -8.25 9.04
C PHE A 413 -9.07 -7.47 10.35
N ASN A 414 -10.32 -7.15 10.67
CA ASN A 414 -10.69 -6.39 11.87
C ASN A 414 -10.22 -7.05 13.17
N SER A 415 -10.16 -8.38 13.20
CA SER A 415 -9.84 -9.13 14.42
C SER A 415 -8.38 -9.51 14.54
N ASN A 416 -7.62 -9.55 13.44
CA ASN A 416 -6.30 -10.18 13.41
C ASN A 416 -5.21 -9.37 12.73
N LEU A 417 -5.53 -8.37 11.90
CA LEU A 417 -4.53 -7.75 11.00
C LEU A 417 -4.31 -6.25 11.20
N ILE A 418 -5.22 -5.53 11.88
CA ILE A 418 -5.12 -4.06 12.06
C ILE A 418 -3.81 -3.68 12.76
N ASP A 419 -3.51 -4.28 13.91
CA ASP A 419 -2.37 -3.90 14.75
C ASP A 419 -1.15 -4.84 14.62
N VAL A 420 -1.08 -5.61 13.53
CA VAL A 420 0.07 -6.51 13.31
C VAL A 420 1.15 -5.78 12.53
N CYS A 421 2.36 -5.77 13.10
CA CYS A 421 3.54 -5.14 12.50
C CYS A 421 3.34 -3.65 12.20
N PRO A 422 3.12 -2.81 13.23
CA PRO A 422 3.02 -1.37 13.01
C PRO A 422 4.31 -0.87 12.36
N PHE A 423 4.15 -0.04 11.32
CA PHE A 423 5.29 0.57 10.66
C PHE A 423 5.87 1.62 11.59
N LEU A 424 7.14 1.49 11.96
CA LEU A 424 7.80 2.51 12.77
C LEU A 424 8.13 3.69 11.85
N THR A 425 7.29 4.71 11.83
CA THR A 425 7.64 5.96 11.13
C THR A 425 8.46 6.86 12.06
N MET A 426 9.37 7.65 11.48
CA MET A 426 9.98 8.78 12.18
C MET A 426 9.02 9.99 12.25
N GLU A 427 7.92 9.92 11.51
CA GLU A 427 6.72 10.62 11.93
C GLU A 427 6.43 10.26 13.38
N LEU A 428 5.86 11.21 14.09
CA LEU A 428 5.45 11.02 15.47
C LEU A 428 4.27 10.06 15.46
N ASP A 429 4.54 8.78 15.23
CA ASP A 429 3.56 7.74 15.43
C ASP A 429 3.20 7.79 16.91
N ASP A 430 1.89 7.81 17.15
CA ASP A 430 1.20 8.29 18.35
C ASP A 430 1.48 7.42 19.62
N MET A 431 2.53 6.60 19.60
CA MET A 431 3.03 5.81 20.73
C MET A 431 3.86 6.62 21.74
N ASN A 432 4.15 7.90 21.50
CA ASN A 432 4.94 8.74 22.41
C ASN A 432 4.14 9.72 23.30
N MET A 433 2.80 9.63 23.32
CA MET A 433 1.96 10.50 24.16
C MET A 433 2.00 10.20 25.67
N ASN A 434 2.61 9.10 26.12
CA ASN A 434 2.62 8.74 27.54
C ASN A 434 3.96 8.99 28.27
N LYS A 435 5.04 9.40 27.59
CA LYS A 435 6.33 9.61 28.27
C LYS A 435 6.40 10.84 29.17
N PHE A 436 5.43 11.75 29.05
CA PHE A 436 5.26 12.84 30.01
C PHE A 436 3.81 13.34 30.08
N LEU A 437 3.39 13.85 31.23
CA LEU A 437 2.07 14.44 31.48
C LEU A 437 2.20 15.95 31.74
N ILE A 438 1.23 16.70 31.22
CA ILE A 438 1.03 18.12 31.52
C ILE A 438 -0.33 18.25 32.19
N TYR A 439 -0.37 18.77 33.41
CA TYR A 439 -1.65 18.95 34.10
C TYR A 439 -1.63 20.11 35.13
N PRO A 440 -2.71 20.87 35.28
CA PRO A 440 -3.89 20.85 34.42
C PRO A 440 -3.57 21.39 33.01
N ASN A 441 -4.34 20.96 32.02
CA ASN A 441 -4.30 21.46 30.65
C ASN A 441 -5.74 21.43 30.11
N PRO A 442 -6.43 22.58 29.95
CA PRO A 442 -5.92 23.95 30.03
C PRO A 442 -5.40 24.40 31.41
N CYS A 443 -4.52 25.40 31.45
CA CYS A 443 -3.92 25.93 32.67
C CYS A 443 -4.02 27.47 32.76
N ASN A 444 -4.04 28.01 33.98
CA ASN A 444 -4.08 29.46 34.24
C ASN A 444 -2.66 30.05 34.39
N GLY A 445 -1.78 29.75 33.43
CA GLY A 445 -0.40 30.26 33.38
C GLY A 445 0.66 29.43 34.13
N SER A 446 0.29 28.33 34.78
CA SER A 446 1.23 27.37 35.36
C SER A 446 0.70 25.94 35.26
N PHE A 447 1.59 24.97 35.03
CA PHE A 447 1.24 23.55 34.92
C PHE A 447 2.29 22.66 35.58
N ASN A 448 1.90 21.45 35.96
CA ASN A 448 2.83 20.39 36.36
C ASN A 448 3.27 19.64 35.11
N LEU A 449 4.57 19.36 35.05
CA LEU A 449 5.20 18.48 34.09
C LEU A 449 5.68 17.25 34.84
N ASN A 450 5.16 16.07 34.48
CA ASN A 450 5.61 14.79 35.02
C ASN A 450 6.24 13.97 33.89
N ILE A 451 7.47 13.49 34.07
CA ILE A 451 8.29 12.78 33.09
C ILE A 451 8.43 11.31 33.54
N GLU A 452 8.11 10.36 32.66
CA GLU A 452 8.15 8.93 32.96
C GLU A 452 9.50 8.27 32.60
N PHE A 453 10.56 9.06 32.39
CA PHE A 453 11.90 8.56 32.07
C PHE A 453 12.98 9.23 32.91
N ASN A 454 13.95 8.42 33.36
CA ASN A 454 15.02 8.87 34.24
C ASN A 454 16.26 9.28 33.43
N LYS A 455 16.19 10.42 32.73
CA LYS A 455 17.27 11.00 31.90
C LYS A 455 17.28 12.53 31.98
N GLU A 456 18.42 13.14 31.66
CA GLU A 456 18.53 14.59 31.46
C GLU A 456 17.71 15.04 30.23
N TYR A 457 17.00 16.16 30.37
CA TYR A 457 16.16 16.71 29.31
C TYR A 457 16.14 18.24 29.27
N ASN A 458 15.76 18.79 28.11
CA ASN A 458 15.51 20.21 27.90
C ASN A 458 14.03 20.45 27.62
N LEU A 459 13.42 21.41 28.31
CA LEU A 459 12.04 21.83 28.12
C LEU A 459 12.01 23.11 27.26
N ILE A 460 11.30 23.08 26.14
CA ILE A 460 11.14 24.22 25.22
C ILE A 460 9.65 24.39 24.91
N ILE A 461 9.10 25.58 25.15
CA ILE A 461 7.72 25.92 24.76
C ILE A 461 7.78 26.91 23.60
N SER A 462 7.05 26.61 22.53
CA SER A 462 6.92 27.47 21.34
C SER A 462 5.46 27.82 21.07
N ASP A 463 5.22 28.98 20.46
CA ASP A 463 3.92 29.31 19.89
C ASP A 463 3.67 28.58 18.56
N LEU A 464 2.48 28.72 17.98
CA LEU A 464 2.08 28.06 16.72
C LEU A 464 2.91 28.52 15.50
N SER A 465 3.64 29.63 15.59
CA SER A 465 4.56 30.07 14.54
C SER A 465 5.96 29.47 14.68
N GLY A 466 6.18 28.59 15.66
CA GLY A 466 7.48 27.97 15.96
C GLY A 466 8.41 28.86 16.78
N ARG A 467 7.97 30.06 17.20
CA ARG A 467 8.79 30.96 18.02
C ARG A 467 8.84 30.44 19.45
N VAL A 468 10.04 30.23 19.98
CA VAL A 468 10.28 29.80 21.37
C VAL A 468 9.91 30.92 22.34
N VAL A 469 8.97 30.62 23.24
CA VAL A 469 8.45 31.55 24.27
C VAL A 469 8.95 31.22 25.68
N TYR A 470 9.40 29.98 25.91
CA TYR A 470 10.00 29.56 27.18
C TYR A 470 11.03 28.46 26.95
N LYS A 471 12.09 28.44 27.76
CA LYS A 471 13.16 27.44 27.67
C LYS A 471 13.79 27.17 29.04
N SER A 472 13.97 25.90 29.36
CA SER A 472 14.72 25.40 30.51
C SER A 472 15.60 24.23 30.06
N LEU A 473 16.86 24.19 30.51
CA LEU A 473 17.88 23.28 30.03
C LEU A 473 18.41 22.39 31.15
N ASN A 474 18.87 21.19 30.78
CA ASN A 474 19.57 20.24 31.64
C ASN A 474 18.79 19.87 32.91
N LEU A 475 17.48 19.67 32.75
CA LEU A 475 16.57 19.23 33.80
C LEU A 475 16.74 17.74 34.05
N THR A 476 16.57 17.33 35.31
CA THR A 476 16.74 15.93 35.74
C THR A 476 15.60 15.46 36.64
N GLN A 477 14.70 16.36 37.04
CA GLN A 477 13.58 16.05 37.91
C GLN A 477 12.45 15.36 37.12
N GLU A 478 11.90 14.29 37.69
CA GLU A 478 10.74 13.58 37.16
C GLU A 478 9.45 14.41 37.28
N GLU A 479 9.35 15.32 38.25
CA GLU A 479 8.19 16.19 38.39
C GLU A 479 8.62 17.64 38.67
N ILE A 480 8.11 18.59 37.87
CA ILE A 480 8.36 20.02 38.04
C ILE A 480 7.09 20.85 37.83
N VAL A 481 7.01 21.97 38.54
CA VAL A 481 6.01 23.01 38.27
C VAL A 481 6.62 24.03 37.31
N VAL A 482 5.99 24.24 36.16
CA VAL A 482 6.43 25.19 35.14
C VAL A 482 5.54 26.43 35.17
N ASN A 483 6.16 27.60 35.27
CA ASN A 483 5.47 28.90 35.19
C ASN A 483 6.16 29.77 34.12
N PRO A 484 5.73 29.63 32.85
CA PRO A 484 6.41 30.29 31.73
C PRO A 484 6.09 31.78 31.60
N LYS A 485 5.07 32.29 32.32
CA LYS A 485 4.59 33.70 32.23
C LYS A 485 4.29 34.13 30.78
N ILE A 486 3.56 33.28 30.06
CA ILE A 486 3.12 33.53 28.67
C ILE A 486 1.63 33.94 28.65
N PRO A 487 1.18 34.72 27.65
CA PRO A 487 -0.23 35.08 27.47
C PRO A 487 -1.16 33.86 27.27
N SER A 488 -2.46 34.09 27.35
CA SER A 488 -3.47 33.09 26.96
C SER A 488 -3.31 32.74 25.47
N GLY A 489 -3.39 31.46 25.15
CA GLY A 489 -3.16 30.95 23.80
C GLY A 489 -2.81 29.46 23.75
N ILE A 490 -2.56 28.97 22.53
CA ILE A 490 -2.15 27.58 22.28
C ILE A 490 -0.64 27.55 22.03
N TYR A 491 0.03 26.61 22.69
CA TYR A 491 1.47 26.43 22.64
C TYR A 491 1.83 24.96 22.45
N ILE A 492 3.06 24.71 21.98
CA ILE A 492 3.64 23.38 21.89
C ILE A 492 4.76 23.27 22.91
N VAL A 493 4.67 22.27 23.78
CA VAL A 493 5.69 21.90 24.76
C VAL A 493 6.54 20.79 24.18
N ASN A 494 7.85 21.02 24.06
CA ASN A 494 8.84 20.09 23.56
C ASN A 494 9.79 19.67 24.70
N ILE A 495 10.02 18.37 24.85
CA ILE A 495 11.00 17.78 25.76
C ILE A 495 12.08 17.11 24.92
N HIS A 496 13.29 17.67 24.92
CA HIS A 496 14.43 17.09 24.21
C HIS A 496 15.28 16.25 25.15
N THR A 497 15.52 14.98 24.81
CA THR A 497 16.46 14.10 25.53
C THR A 497 17.27 13.28 24.53
N LYS A 498 18.60 13.23 24.68
CA LYS A 498 19.57 12.44 23.87
C LYS A 498 19.04 11.97 22.48
N GLY A 499 18.79 12.92 21.58
CA GLY A 499 18.40 12.66 20.18
C GLY A 499 16.89 12.52 19.91
N VAL A 500 16.05 12.49 20.94
CA VAL A 500 14.59 12.35 20.86
C VAL A 500 13.89 13.64 21.32
N VAL A 501 12.78 13.98 20.68
CA VAL A 501 11.93 15.12 21.06
C VAL A 501 10.50 14.64 21.30
N TYR A 502 10.01 14.77 22.53
CA TYR A 502 8.61 14.52 22.87
C TYR A 502 7.81 15.83 22.80
N LYS A 503 6.56 15.79 22.32
CA LYS A 503 5.74 16.99 22.15
C LYS A 503 4.35 16.83 22.78
N LYS A 504 3.83 17.90 23.38
CA LYS A 504 2.41 18.01 23.80
C LYS A 504 1.86 19.41 23.59
N ARG A 505 0.57 19.49 23.26
CA ARG A 505 -0.18 20.75 23.20
C ARG A 505 -0.44 21.28 24.62
N LEU A 506 -0.21 22.57 24.84
CA LEU A 506 -0.55 23.30 26.06
C LEU A 506 -1.54 24.42 25.72
N VAL A 507 -2.65 24.50 26.47
CA VAL A 507 -3.61 25.59 26.40
C VAL A 507 -3.48 26.44 27.66
N VAL A 508 -3.22 27.73 27.48
CA VAL A 508 -3.19 28.72 28.57
C VAL A 508 -4.43 29.59 28.47
N GLU A 509 -5.21 29.65 29.54
CA GLU A 509 -6.43 30.48 29.65
C GLU A 509 -6.16 31.81 30.34
#